data_AF-A0A447MYV2-F1
#
_entry.id   AF-A0A447MYV2-F1
#
_cell.length_a   1.000
_cell.length_b   1.000
_cell.length_c   1.000
_cell.angle_alpha   90.00
_cell.angle_beta   90.00
_cell.angle_gamma   90.00
#
_symmetry.space_group_name_H-M   'P 1'
#
loop_
_entity.id
_entity.type
_entity.pdbx_description
1 polymer ?
#
loop_
_entity_poly.entity_id
_entity_poly.type
_entity_poly.pdbx_seq_one_letter_code
_entity_poly.pdbx_strand_id
1 'polypeptide(L)'
;MTSRRDWQLQQLGITQWALRRPGALQGEIAISLPAHVRLIVVAEELPALNEPLMRDILRALTVSPDQVLPLAPERVAMLPQGSRCNSWRLGTDAPLQLEGAQVTTPAFNELRQTRRHAPHYGNKSANMNTISILSTTDLPAAWQIEQRAHAFPWSEKTFFGNQGEPVSQP
;
A
#
# COMPACT_ATOMS: atom_id res chain seq x y z
N MET A 1 32.15 16.67 -2.37
CA MET A 1 33.52 17.12 -2.67
C MET A 1 33.62 17.30 -4.18
N THR A 2 33.89 18.52 -4.65
CA THR A 2 34.10 18.82 -6.08
C THR A 2 35.37 18.12 -6.55
N SER A 3 35.29 17.33 -7.61
CA SER A 3 36.45 16.60 -8.12
C SER A 3 37.43 17.56 -8.81
N ARG A 4 38.72 17.19 -8.92
CA ARG A 4 39.73 17.95 -9.68
C ARG A 4 39.26 18.26 -11.12
N ARG A 5 38.47 17.35 -11.70
CA ARG A 5 37.85 17.49 -13.02
C ARG A 5 36.82 18.61 -13.05
N ASP A 6 36.01 18.76 -12.00
CA ASP A 6 34.97 19.80 -11.93
C ASP A 6 35.59 21.18 -11.83
N TRP A 7 36.66 21.31 -11.05
CA TRP A 7 37.42 22.56 -10.94
C TRP A 7 38.07 22.97 -12.28
N GLN A 8 38.66 22.01 -13.01
CA GLN A 8 39.23 22.27 -14.33
C GLN A 8 38.18 22.70 -15.37
N LEU A 9 37.01 22.05 -15.36
CA LEU A 9 35.91 22.42 -16.27
C LEU A 9 35.39 23.83 -15.99
N GLN A 10 35.34 24.23 -14.71
CA GLN A 10 34.97 25.59 -14.32
C GLN A 10 36.01 26.64 -14.76
N GLN A 11 37.31 26.35 -14.67
CA GLN A 11 38.38 27.24 -15.16
C GLN A 11 38.36 27.44 -16.68
N LEU A 12 37.86 26.46 -17.43
CA LEU A 12 37.68 26.53 -18.88
C LEU A 12 36.39 27.25 -19.28
N GLY A 13 35.59 27.74 -18.33
CA GLY A 13 34.29 28.38 -18.59
C GLY A 13 33.19 27.39 -19.03
N ILE A 14 33.40 26.08 -18.84
CA ILE A 14 32.44 25.05 -19.23
C ILE A 14 31.45 24.86 -18.09
N THR A 15 30.22 25.32 -18.30
CA THR A 15 29.12 25.05 -17.37
C THR A 15 28.72 23.58 -17.43
N GLN A 16 28.82 22.89 -16.30
CA GLN A 16 28.34 21.52 -16.19
C GLN A 16 26.81 21.51 -16.05
N TRP A 17 26.12 20.82 -16.97
CA TRP A 17 24.69 20.59 -16.89
C TRP A 17 24.45 19.17 -16.39
N ALA A 18 23.79 19.03 -15.24
CA ALA A 18 23.31 17.74 -14.77
C ALA A 18 21.92 17.48 -15.36
N LEU A 19 21.73 16.31 -15.96
CA LEU A 19 20.43 15.89 -16.45
C LEU A 19 19.47 15.72 -15.27
N ARG A 20 18.33 16.41 -15.31
CA ARG A 20 17.29 16.28 -14.28
C ARG A 20 16.66 14.88 -14.27
N ARG A 21 16.62 14.19 -15.41
CA ARG A 21 16.10 12.82 -15.56
C ARG A 21 17.01 12.01 -16.48
N PRO A 22 18.12 11.46 -15.97
CA PRO A 22 19.03 10.66 -16.80
C PRO A 22 18.34 9.42 -17.40
N GLY A 23 17.35 8.85 -16.71
CA GLY A 23 16.56 7.70 -17.20
C GLY A 23 15.68 7.98 -18.43
N ALA A 24 15.40 9.25 -18.76
CA ALA A 24 14.68 9.59 -19.99
C ALA A 24 15.52 9.37 -21.26
N LEU A 25 16.85 9.26 -21.11
CA LEU A 25 17.79 9.04 -22.20
C LEU A 25 18.23 7.58 -22.37
N GLN A 26 17.73 6.65 -21.54
CA GLN A 26 18.04 5.21 -21.66
C GLN A 26 17.32 4.51 -22.84
N GLY A 27 16.60 5.26 -23.67
CA GLY A 27 15.88 4.79 -24.86
C GLY A 27 14.63 5.63 -25.05
N GLU A 28 14.42 6.21 -26.23
CA GLU A 28 13.43 7.24 -26.60
C GLU A 28 11.95 6.82 -26.48
N ILE A 29 11.48 6.28 -25.35
CA ILE A 29 10.06 5.99 -25.15
C ILE A 29 9.65 6.42 -23.74
N ALA A 30 9.14 7.65 -23.63
CA ALA A 30 8.29 8.01 -22.50
C ALA A 30 7.10 7.04 -22.49
N ILE A 31 6.85 6.38 -21.36
CA ILE A 31 5.72 5.46 -21.25
C ILE A 31 4.44 6.31 -21.34
N SER A 32 3.72 6.23 -22.47
CA SER A 32 2.42 6.89 -22.58
C SER A 32 1.42 6.18 -21.68
N LEU A 33 0.73 6.91 -20.81
CA LEU A 33 -0.36 6.36 -20.02
C LEU A 33 -1.59 6.19 -20.93
N PRO A 34 -2.07 4.96 -21.19
CA PRO A 34 -3.23 4.74 -22.04
C PRO A 34 -4.49 5.35 -21.42
N ALA A 35 -5.38 5.90 -22.25
CA ALA A 35 -6.57 6.63 -21.79
C ALA A 35 -7.58 5.79 -20.98
N HIS A 36 -7.55 4.46 -21.11
CA HIS A 36 -8.43 3.55 -20.35
C HIS A 36 -7.86 3.16 -18.98
N VAL A 37 -6.58 3.44 -18.70
CA VAL A 37 -5.95 3.10 -17.42
C VAL A 37 -6.53 3.97 -16.31
N ARG A 38 -6.84 3.34 -15.18
CA ARG A 38 -7.40 3.97 -13.97
C ARG A 38 -6.56 3.71 -12.73
N LEU A 39 -5.71 2.68 -12.78
CA LEU A 39 -4.82 2.31 -11.68
C LEU A 39 -3.44 1.91 -12.21
N ILE A 40 -2.39 2.47 -11.60
CA ILE A 40 -1.01 2.00 -11.81
C ILE A 40 -0.62 1.15 -10.61
N VAL A 41 -0.22 -0.10 -10.86
CA VAL A 41 0.32 -0.99 -9.83
C VAL A 41 1.84 -0.94 -9.90
N VAL A 42 2.48 -0.59 -8.78
CA VAL A 42 3.92 -0.41 -8.72
C VAL A 42 4.55 -1.39 -7.74
N ALA A 43 5.45 -2.23 -8.23
CA ALA A 43 6.18 -3.21 -7.45
C ALA A 43 7.51 -3.54 -8.15
N GLU A 44 8.53 -3.93 -7.39
CA GLU A 44 9.75 -4.52 -7.98
C GLU A 44 9.43 -5.85 -8.67
N GLU A 45 8.73 -6.74 -7.97
CA GLU A 45 8.18 -7.98 -8.52
C GLU A 45 6.70 -7.79 -8.83
N LEU A 46 6.36 -7.68 -10.12
CA LEU A 46 4.99 -7.42 -10.57
C LEU A 46 4.13 -8.68 -10.46
N PRO A 47 3.09 -8.70 -9.61
CA PRO A 47 2.19 -9.84 -9.50
C PRO A 47 1.32 -9.99 -10.75
N ALA A 48 0.94 -11.22 -11.08
CA ALA A 48 0.07 -11.47 -12.21
C ALA A 48 -1.36 -10.98 -11.91
N LEU A 49 -1.94 -10.21 -12.83
CA LEU A 49 -3.28 -9.61 -12.66
C LEU A 49 -4.41 -10.66 -12.57
N ASN A 50 -4.14 -11.89 -13.00
CA ASN A 50 -5.08 -13.01 -12.92
C ASN A 50 -5.03 -13.77 -11.58
N GLU A 51 -4.11 -13.44 -10.66
CA GLU A 51 -4.05 -14.09 -9.36
C GLU A 51 -5.33 -13.84 -8.54
N PRO A 52 -5.82 -14.83 -7.76
CA PRO A 52 -7.07 -14.69 -7.01
C PRO A 52 -7.09 -13.48 -6.06
N LEU A 53 -6.02 -13.29 -5.27
CA LEU A 53 -5.89 -12.14 -4.37
C LEU A 53 -5.90 -10.82 -5.13
N MET A 54 -5.19 -10.76 -6.25
CA MET A 54 -5.14 -9.56 -7.10
C MET A 54 -6.53 -9.24 -7.65
N ARG A 55 -7.24 -10.23 -8.19
CA ARG A 55 -8.60 -10.07 -8.71
C ARG A 55 -9.58 -9.57 -7.64
N ASP A 56 -9.47 -10.08 -6.42
CA ASP A 56 -10.32 -9.64 -5.31
C ASP A 56 -10.04 -8.19 -4.92
N ILE A 57 -8.76 -7.79 -4.86
CA ILE A 57 -8.38 -6.41 -4.55
C ILE A 57 -8.86 -5.47 -5.65
N LEU A 58 -8.63 -5.80 -6.92
CA LEU A 58 -9.10 -5.00 -8.05
C LEU A 58 -10.64 -4.87 -8.04
N ARG A 59 -11.36 -5.95 -7.73
CA ARG A 59 -12.81 -5.92 -7.55
C ARG A 59 -13.25 -5.01 -6.41
N ALA A 60 -12.57 -5.06 -5.26
CA ALA A 60 -12.87 -4.19 -4.12
C ALA A 60 -12.62 -2.70 -4.45
N LEU A 61 -11.62 -2.44 -5.28
CA LEU A 61 -11.32 -1.10 -5.81
C LEU A 61 -12.25 -0.70 -6.98
N THR A 62 -13.15 -1.58 -7.43
CA THR A 62 -14.01 -1.39 -8.61
C THR A 62 -13.23 -1.10 -9.90
N VAL A 63 -12.02 -1.65 -10.02
CA VAL A 63 -11.14 -1.51 -11.19
C VAL A 63 -11.07 -2.84 -11.94
N SER A 64 -11.21 -2.79 -13.27
CA SER A 64 -11.07 -3.98 -14.11
C SER A 64 -9.59 -4.24 -14.47
N PRO A 65 -9.13 -5.49 -14.64
CA PRO A 65 -7.72 -5.79 -14.93
C PRO A 65 -7.16 -5.11 -16.19
N ASP A 66 -7.99 -4.86 -17.21
CA ASP A 66 -7.62 -4.11 -18.42
C ASP A 66 -7.37 -2.62 -18.16
N GLN A 67 -7.89 -2.08 -17.06
CA GLN A 67 -7.68 -0.69 -16.64
C GLN A 67 -6.45 -0.54 -15.73
N VAL A 68 -5.67 -1.60 -15.53
CA VAL A 68 -4.51 -1.63 -14.66
C VAL A 68 -3.23 -1.61 -15.50
N LEU A 69 -2.29 -0.74 -15.14
CA LEU A 69 -0.95 -0.71 -15.72
C LEU A 69 0.10 -1.11 -14.66
N PRO A 70 0.65 -2.32 -14.72
CA PRO A 70 1.74 -2.75 -13.85
C PRO A 70 3.07 -2.11 -14.29
N LEU A 71 3.79 -1.45 -13.38
CA LEU A 71 5.09 -0.81 -13.66
C LEU A 71 6.10 -1.06 -12.54
N ALA A 72 7.35 -1.33 -12.90
CA ALA A 72 8.46 -1.27 -11.94
C ALA A 72 8.73 0.18 -11.50
N PRO A 73 9.26 0.43 -10.28
CA PRO A 73 9.52 1.79 -9.79
C PRO A 73 10.35 2.65 -10.75
N GLU A 74 11.36 2.06 -11.39
CA GLU A 74 12.22 2.71 -12.38
C GLU A 74 11.44 3.24 -13.58
N ARG A 75 10.42 2.49 -14.03
CA ARG A 75 9.58 2.83 -15.18
C ARG A 75 8.57 3.93 -14.86
N VAL A 76 8.17 4.08 -13.59
CA VAL A 76 7.29 5.18 -13.18
C VAL A 76 7.97 6.54 -13.39
N ALA A 77 9.29 6.61 -13.20
CA ALA A 77 10.07 7.84 -13.44
C ALA A 77 10.08 8.27 -14.93
N MET A 78 9.75 7.35 -15.84
CA MET A 78 9.64 7.58 -17.29
C MET A 78 8.25 8.05 -17.74
N LEU A 79 7.27 8.16 -16.83
CA LEU A 79 5.95 8.71 -17.16
C LEU A 79 6.05 10.22 -17.49
N PRO A 80 5.19 10.73 -18.39
CA PRO A 80 5.10 12.15 -18.70
C PRO A 80 4.89 13.00 -17.45
N GLN A 81 5.51 14.18 -17.41
CA GLN A 81 5.32 15.13 -16.32
C GLN A 81 3.86 15.57 -16.27
N GLY A 82 3.28 15.63 -15.06
CA GLY A 82 1.86 15.95 -14.87
C GLY A 82 0.91 14.79 -15.21
N SER A 83 1.41 13.56 -15.36
CA SER A 83 0.52 12.39 -15.47
C SER A 83 -0.32 12.27 -14.20
N ARG A 84 -1.63 12.07 -14.38
CA ARG A 84 -2.58 11.89 -13.29
C ARG A 84 -3.24 10.53 -13.36
N CYS A 85 -2.99 9.69 -12.37
CA CYS A 85 -3.62 8.39 -12.21
C CYS A 85 -3.53 7.93 -10.76
N ASN A 86 -4.52 7.20 -10.29
CA ASN A 86 -4.41 6.54 -8.99
C ASN A 86 -3.31 5.48 -9.05
N SER A 87 -2.61 5.29 -7.95
CA SER A 87 -1.51 4.32 -7.86
C SER A 87 -1.59 3.48 -6.60
N TRP A 88 -1.19 2.23 -6.75
CA TRP A 88 -1.05 1.30 -5.66
C TRP A 88 0.38 0.75 -5.65
N ARG A 89 1.11 1.02 -4.57
CA ARG A 89 2.48 0.55 -4.34
C ARG A 89 2.50 -0.70 -3.47
N LEU A 90 3.25 -1.69 -3.91
CA LEU A 90 3.46 -2.97 -3.24
C LEU A 90 4.93 -3.07 -2.79
N GLY A 91 5.17 -2.98 -1.49
CA GLY A 91 6.52 -3.10 -0.92
C GLY A 91 7.46 -1.94 -1.30
N THR A 92 6.91 -0.78 -1.67
CA THR A 92 7.69 0.41 -2.03
C THR A 92 7.22 1.61 -1.21
N ASP A 93 8.09 2.10 -0.31
CA ASP A 93 7.79 3.25 0.54
C ASP A 93 8.02 4.60 -0.15
N ALA A 94 8.87 4.62 -1.18
CA ALA A 94 9.17 5.85 -1.91
C ALA A 94 7.88 6.39 -2.60
N PRO A 95 7.48 7.64 -2.33
CA PRO A 95 6.32 8.24 -2.98
C PRO A 95 6.58 8.44 -4.47
N LEU A 96 5.57 8.19 -5.29
CA LEU A 96 5.66 8.37 -6.74
C LEU A 96 5.40 9.83 -7.09
N GLN A 97 6.15 10.35 -8.06
CA GLN A 97 5.93 11.66 -8.67
C GLN A 97 4.78 11.60 -9.68
N LEU A 98 3.60 11.18 -9.21
CA LEU A 98 2.38 10.97 -9.99
C LEU A 98 1.19 11.59 -9.22
N GLU A 99 0.35 12.36 -9.93
CA GLU A 99 -0.82 12.97 -9.31
C GLU A 99 -1.97 11.97 -9.18
N GLY A 100 -2.64 11.94 -8.03
CA GLY A 100 -3.77 11.03 -7.77
C GLY A 100 -3.75 10.44 -6.37
N ALA A 101 -4.73 9.59 -6.06
CA ALA A 101 -4.72 8.84 -4.81
C ALA A 101 -3.58 7.81 -4.85
N GLN A 102 -2.78 7.75 -3.79
CA GLN A 102 -1.68 6.80 -3.67
C GLN A 102 -1.91 5.91 -2.45
N VAL A 103 -2.01 4.60 -2.69
CA VAL A 103 -2.13 3.58 -1.65
C VAL A 103 -0.81 2.82 -1.57
N THR A 104 -0.33 2.57 -0.35
CA THR A 104 0.85 1.73 -0.12
C THR A 104 0.44 0.52 0.70
N THR A 105 0.97 -0.64 0.32
CA THR A 105 0.86 -1.88 1.07
C THR A 105 2.23 -2.57 1.12
N PRO A 106 2.42 -3.57 2.00
CA PRO A 106 3.57 -4.46 1.93
C PRO A 106 3.69 -5.16 0.57
N ALA A 107 4.81 -5.87 0.38
CA ALA A 107 5.04 -6.64 -0.84
C ALA A 107 3.91 -7.65 -1.09
N PHE A 108 3.64 -7.96 -2.36
CA PHE A 108 2.50 -8.81 -2.71
C PHE A 108 2.57 -10.21 -2.08
N ASN A 109 3.79 -10.78 -1.96
CA ASN A 109 3.97 -12.06 -1.30
C ASN A 109 3.61 -12.00 0.19
N GLU A 110 3.96 -10.91 0.89
CA GLU A 110 3.61 -10.70 2.30
C GLU A 110 2.11 -10.57 2.48
N LEU A 111 1.44 -9.76 1.64
CA LEU A 111 -0.03 -9.67 1.61
C LEU A 111 -0.69 -11.03 1.42
N ARG A 112 -0.12 -11.87 0.55
CA ARG A 112 -0.58 -13.24 0.33
C ARG A 112 -0.37 -14.11 1.57
N GLN A 113 0.72 -13.93 2.31
CA GLN A 113 0.95 -14.65 3.56
C GLN A 113 -0.01 -14.19 4.67
N THR A 114 -0.37 -12.91 4.73
CA THR A 114 -1.42 -12.43 5.64
C THR A 114 -2.76 -13.11 5.35
N ARG A 115 -3.09 -13.35 4.07
CA ARG A 115 -4.25 -14.18 3.68
C ARG A 115 -4.09 -15.67 4.00
N ARG A 116 -2.88 -16.22 4.00
CA ARG A 116 -2.64 -17.61 4.43
C ARG A 116 -2.79 -17.79 5.95
N HIS A 117 -2.72 -16.69 6.70
CA HIS A 117 -3.20 -16.59 8.08
C HIS A 117 -4.70 -16.27 8.18
N ALA A 118 -5.48 -16.44 7.10
CA ALA A 118 -6.90 -16.74 7.29
C ALA A 118 -6.98 -18.07 8.05
N PRO A 119 -7.66 -18.12 9.21
CA PRO A 119 -7.63 -19.28 10.08
C PRO A 119 -8.11 -20.50 9.29
N HIS A 120 -7.19 -21.44 9.05
CA HIS A 120 -7.57 -22.78 8.65
C HIS A 120 -8.35 -23.36 9.82
N TYR A 121 -9.68 -23.40 9.70
CA TYR A 121 -10.52 -24.18 10.60
C TYR A 121 -10.36 -25.66 10.22
N GLY A 122 -9.17 -26.19 10.48
CA GLY A 122 -8.74 -27.54 10.14
C GLY A 122 -7.96 -28.11 11.31
N ASN A 123 -8.71 -28.78 12.20
CA ASN A 123 -8.34 -29.85 13.15
C ASN A 123 -6.94 -29.90 13.78
N LYS A 124 -6.24 -28.78 13.92
CA LYS A 124 -5.06 -28.64 14.78
C LYS A 124 -5.21 -27.35 15.57
N SER A 125 -5.42 -27.50 16.88
CA SER A 125 -5.58 -26.41 17.83
C SER A 125 -4.37 -25.46 17.74
N ALA A 126 -4.53 -24.32 17.06
CA ALA A 126 -3.62 -23.19 17.17
C ALA A 126 -3.60 -22.75 18.62
N ASN A 127 -2.43 -22.32 19.12
CA ASN A 127 -2.34 -21.64 20.41
C ASN A 127 -3.31 -20.46 20.38
N MET A 128 -4.42 -20.62 21.10
CA MET A 128 -5.54 -19.71 21.12
C MET A 128 -5.01 -18.45 21.80
N ASN A 129 -4.82 -17.37 21.05
CA ASN A 129 -4.52 -16.08 21.67
C ASN A 129 -5.71 -15.81 22.58
N THR A 130 -5.48 -15.89 23.89
CA THR A 130 -6.51 -15.88 24.90
C THR A 130 -7.40 -14.69 24.62
N ILE A 131 -8.69 -14.91 24.36
CA ILE A 131 -9.66 -13.83 24.36
C ILE A 131 -9.68 -13.34 25.80
N SER A 132 -8.86 -12.33 26.10
CA SER A 132 -8.92 -11.65 27.38
C SER A 132 -10.28 -10.98 27.44
N ILE A 133 -11.07 -11.37 28.43
CA ILE A 133 -12.26 -10.61 28.81
C ILE A 133 -11.84 -9.15 29.02
N LEU A 134 -12.62 -8.22 28.49
CA LEU A 134 -12.39 -6.80 28.74
C LEU A 134 -12.52 -6.58 30.25
N SER A 135 -11.44 -6.14 30.89
CA SER A 135 -11.53 -5.73 32.29
C SER A 135 -12.23 -4.38 32.37
N THR A 136 -12.74 -4.01 33.54
CA THR A 136 -13.38 -2.70 33.76
C THR A 136 -12.48 -1.52 33.34
N THR A 137 -11.16 -1.68 33.45
CA THR A 137 -10.16 -0.68 33.05
C THR A 137 -10.06 -0.51 31.53
N ASP A 138 -10.40 -1.55 30.75
CA ASP A 138 -10.30 -1.56 29.29
C ASP A 138 -11.55 -1.00 28.60
N LEU A 139 -12.68 -0.94 29.33
CA LEU A 139 -13.98 -0.53 28.78
C LEU A 139 -13.99 0.88 28.17
N PRO A 140 -13.36 1.91 28.76
CA PRO A 140 -13.33 3.24 28.14
C PRO A 140 -12.60 3.25 26.79
N ALA A 141 -11.52 2.48 26.67
CA ALA A 141 -10.77 2.36 25.42
C ALA A 141 -11.55 1.55 24.37
N ALA A 142 -12.17 0.45 24.78
CA ALA A 142 -13.01 -0.37 23.92
C ALA A 142 -14.22 0.41 23.37
N TRP A 143 -14.82 1.28 24.19
CA TRP A 143 -15.92 2.15 23.78
C TRP A 143 -15.51 3.16 22.69
N GLN A 144 -14.29 3.70 22.77
CA GLN A 144 -13.75 4.59 21.73
C GLN A 144 -13.52 3.87 20.39
N ILE A 145 -13.20 2.58 20.44
CA ILE A 145 -13.04 1.74 19.25
C ILE A 145 -14.43 1.47 18.63
N GLU A 146 -15.43 1.11 19.45
CA GLU A 146 -16.81 0.89 19.02
C GLU A 146 -17.36 2.08 18.23
N GLN A 147 -17.20 3.31 18.77
CA GLN A 147 -17.69 4.53 18.11
C GLN A 147 -17.02 4.83 16.77
N ARG A 148 -15.76 4.44 16.59
CA ARG A 148 -14.98 4.76 15.38
C ARG A 148 -15.08 3.68 14.32
N ALA A 149 -15.22 2.42 14.73
CA ALA A 149 -15.19 1.28 13.82
C ALA A 149 -16.57 0.93 13.27
N HIS A 150 -17.65 1.24 13.98
CA HIS A 150 -18.99 0.79 13.61
C HIS A 150 -19.82 1.93 12.99
N ALA A 151 -20.41 1.65 11.82
CA ALA A 151 -21.33 2.57 11.14
C ALA A 151 -22.64 2.81 11.92
N PHE A 152 -23.01 1.87 12.79
CA PHE A 152 -24.13 1.97 13.72
C PHE A 152 -23.65 1.50 15.10
N PRO A 153 -22.99 2.37 15.88
CA PRO A 153 -22.45 1.98 17.18
C PRO A 153 -23.57 1.60 18.15
N TRP A 154 -23.31 0.65 19.03
CA TRP A 154 -24.22 0.39 20.15
C TRP A 154 -24.42 1.63 21.00
N SER A 155 -25.56 1.71 21.69
CA SER A 155 -25.72 2.75 22.72
C SER A 155 -24.77 2.48 23.88
N GLU A 156 -24.34 3.54 24.58
CA GLU A 156 -23.43 3.41 25.73
C GLU A 156 -23.96 2.39 26.75
N LYS A 157 -25.24 2.51 27.11
CA LYS A 157 -25.92 1.57 28.01
C LYS A 157 -25.87 0.11 27.52
N THR A 158 -26.03 -0.10 26.22
CA THR A 158 -25.97 -1.45 25.62
C THR A 158 -24.54 -1.99 25.61
N PHE A 159 -23.56 -1.15 25.29
CA PHE A 159 -22.16 -1.54 25.21
C PHE A 159 -21.61 -1.94 26.58
N PHE A 160 -21.85 -1.12 27.61
CA PHE A 160 -21.42 -1.41 28.97
C PHE A 160 -22.24 -2.55 29.62
N GLY A 161 -23.52 -2.69 29.28
CA GLY A 161 -24.39 -3.75 29.82
C GLY A 161 -24.10 -5.15 29.27
N ASN A 162 -23.46 -5.26 28.11
CA ASN A 162 -23.11 -6.55 27.49
C ASN A 162 -21.73 -7.08 27.91
N GLN A 163 -21.01 -6.36 28.77
CA GLN A 163 -19.75 -6.81 29.35
C GLN A 163 -20.11 -7.78 30.48
N GLY A 164 -20.22 -9.07 30.16
CA GLY A 164 -20.57 -10.09 31.14
C GLY A 164 -19.67 -10.04 32.37
N GLU A 165 -20.20 -10.42 33.53
CA GLU A 165 -19.38 -10.52 34.75
C GLU A 165 -18.33 -11.62 34.59
N PRO A 166 -17.09 -11.43 35.09
CA PRO A 166 -16.12 -12.50 35.12
C PRO A 166 -16.69 -13.63 35.98
N VAL A 167 -16.93 -14.80 35.35
CA VAL A 167 -17.28 -16.01 36.08
C VAL A 167 -16.10 -16.36 36.96
N SER A 168 -16.19 -16.05 38.26
CA SER A 168 -15.26 -16.57 39.26
C SER A 168 -15.25 -18.09 39.15
N GLN A 169 -14.16 -18.65 38.65
CA GLN A 169 -13.98 -20.10 38.63
C GLN A 169 -13.89 -20.58 40.09
N PRO A 170 -14.61 -21.68 40.46
CA PRO A 170 -14.51 -22.28 41.79
C PRO A 170 -13.14 -22.90 42.06
#